data_AF-A0A3P5Z6G6-F1
#
_entry.id   AF-A0A3P5Z6G6-F1
#
_cell.length_a   1.000
_cell.length_b   1.000
_cell.length_c   1.000
_cell.angle_alpha   90.00
_cell.angle_beta   90.00
_cell.angle_gamma   90.00
#
_symmetry.space_group_name_H-M   'P 1'
#
loop_
_entity.id
_entity.type
_entity.pdbx_description
1 polymer ?
#
loop_
_entity_poly.entity_id
_entity_poly.type
_entity_poly.pdbx_seq_one_letter_code
_entity_poly.pdbx_strand_id
1 'polypeptide(L)'
;MYHLLANSKKPSLNPKIRLAFPWILWQIWKAQNLFCFEQRRLNAEAVIDKAMEEAAVWLHLHSFIPDDPPEITVEEKTSQAWEKPPLGYF
;
A
#
# COMPACT_ATOMS: atom_id res chain seq x y z
N MET A 1 10.65 -4.36 11.31
CA MET A 1 9.60 -4.96 10.48
C MET A 1 9.14 -6.35 10.93
N TYR A 2 10.03 -7.33 11.14
CA TYR A 2 9.65 -8.71 11.47
C TYR A 2 8.66 -8.84 12.65
N HIS A 3 8.94 -8.18 13.78
CA HIS A 3 8.06 -8.20 14.94
C HIS A 3 6.67 -7.61 14.67
N LEU A 4 6.56 -6.63 13.77
CA LEU A 4 5.29 -6.02 13.41
C LEU A 4 4.44 -7.02 12.60
N LEU A 5 5.05 -7.70 11.63
CA LEU A 5 4.41 -8.78 10.86
C LEU A 5 4.03 -9.99 11.72
N ALA A 6 4.83 -10.34 12.72
CA ALA A 6 4.48 -11.40 13.65
C ALA A 6 3.25 -11.03 14.49
N ASN A 7 3.14 -9.76 14.90
CA ASN A 7 1.98 -9.28 15.65
C ASN A 7 0.71 -9.18 14.80
N SER A 8 0.80 -8.89 13.49
CA SER A 8 -0.39 -8.75 12.62
C SER A 8 -1.26 -10.01 12.55
N LYS A 9 -0.66 -11.18 12.79
CA LYS A 9 -1.32 -12.48 12.74
C LYS A 9 -2.07 -12.85 14.02
N LYS A 10 -1.99 -12.03 15.08
CA LYS A 10 -2.64 -12.33 16.35
C LYS A 10 -4.17 -12.17 16.21
N PRO A 11 -4.96 -13.22 16.46
CA PRO A 11 -6.42 -13.16 16.32
C PRO A 11 -7.09 -12.27 17.37
N SER A 12 -6.41 -12.00 18.50
CA SER A 12 -6.87 -11.11 19.56
C SER A 12 -6.85 -9.63 19.19
N LEU A 13 -6.28 -9.26 18.05
CA LEU A 13 -6.22 -7.86 17.61
C LEU A 13 -7.54 -7.41 17.00
N ASN A 14 -7.91 -6.17 17.29
CA ASN A 14 -9.06 -5.52 16.70
C ASN A 14 -8.97 -5.60 15.16
N PRO A 15 -10.03 -6.05 14.45
CA PRO A 15 -10.05 -6.15 13.00
C PRO A 15 -9.63 -4.87 12.28
N LYS A 16 -10.00 -3.69 12.79
CA LYS A 16 -9.59 -2.40 12.23
C LYS A 16 -8.07 -2.21 12.29
N ILE A 17 -7.45 -2.57 13.42
CA ILE A 17 -5.99 -2.53 13.57
C ILE A 17 -5.34 -3.54 12.62
N ARG A 18 -5.93 -4.74 12.49
CA ARG A 18 -5.44 -5.77 11.56
C ARG A 18 -5.40 -5.28 10.10
N LEU A 19 -6.45 -4.59 9.67
CA LEU A 19 -6.55 -3.99 8.33
C LEU A 19 -5.58 -2.81 8.12
N ALA A 20 -5.16 -2.15 9.19
CA ALA A 20 -4.19 -1.05 9.12
C ALA A 20 -2.73 -1.54 8.96
N PHE A 21 -2.41 -2.81 9.23
CA PHE A 21 -1.01 -3.30 9.20
C PHE A 21 -0.26 -3.05 7.88
N PRO A 22 -0.85 -3.28 6.69
CA PRO A 22 -0.18 -2.96 5.42
C PRO A 22 0.20 -1.48 5.34
N TRP A 23 -0.69 -0.60 5.78
CA TRP A 23 -0.47 0.85 5.81
C TRP A 23 0.61 1.24 6.82
N ILE A 24 0.63 0.64 8.01
CA ILE A 24 1.68 0.87 9.00
C ILE A 24 3.05 0.45 8.45
N LEU A 25 3.13 -0.73 7.82
CA LEU A 25 4.38 -1.20 7.20
C LEU A 25 4.86 -0.25 6.09
N TRP A 26 3.94 0.21 5.25
CA TRP A 26 4.22 1.14 4.17
C TRP A 26 4.73 2.48 4.68
N GLN A 27 4.07 3.07 5.68
CA GLN A 27 4.47 4.35 6.27
C GLN A 27 5.83 4.26 6.97
N ILE A 28 6.11 3.17 7.68
CA ILE A 28 7.44 2.94 8.28
C ILE A 28 8.52 2.82 7.19
N TRP A 29 8.25 2.07 6.11
CA TRP A 29 9.18 1.94 5.00
C TRP A 29 9.47 3.30 4.35
N LYS A 30 8.43 4.11 4.10
CA LYS A 30 8.60 5.49 3.60
C LYS A 30 9.41 6.36 4.55
N ALA A 31 9.13 6.31 5.85
CA ALA A 31 9.86 7.08 6.86
C ALA A 31 11.35 6.69 6.92
N GLN A 32 11.65 5.39 6.78
CA GLN A 32 13.04 4.91 6.70
C GLN A 32 13.75 5.42 5.45
N ASN A 33 13.11 5.34 4.28
CA ASN A 33 13.70 5.85 3.05
C ASN A 33 13.90 7.37 3.11
N LEU A 34 12.91 8.11 3.61
CA LEU A 34 13.02 9.55 3.76
C LEU A 34 14.21 9.92 4.67
N PHE A 35 14.42 9.17 5.74
CA PHE A 35 15.59 9.36 6.58
C PHE A 35 16.90 9.03 5.87
N CYS A 36 16.97 7.92 5.14
CA CYS A 36 18.18 7.50 4.43
C CYS A 36 18.59 8.49 3.31
N PHE A 37 17.64 9.02 2.56
CA PHE A 37 17.91 9.85 1.38
C PHE A 37 17.88 11.35 1.67
N GLU A 38 17.01 11.81 2.58
CA GLU A 38 16.82 13.24 2.85
C GLU A 38 17.24 13.64 4.28
N GLN A 39 17.73 12.70 5.10
CA GLN A 39 18.06 12.93 6.52
C GLN A 39 16.89 13.51 7.34
N ARG A 40 15.64 13.33 6.86
CA ARG A 40 14.43 13.80 7.54
C ARG A 40 13.85 12.69 8.41
N ARG A 41 13.60 13.03 9.68
CA ARG A 41 12.92 12.13 10.62
C ARG A 41 11.47 12.52 10.77
N LEU A 42 10.58 11.55 10.57
CA LEU A 42 9.16 11.70 10.87
C LEU A 42 8.89 11.30 12.32
N ASN A 43 7.99 12.01 12.98
CA ASN A 43 7.49 11.62 14.29
C ASN A 43 6.74 10.28 14.15
N ALA A 44 7.01 9.33 15.05
CA ALA A 44 6.35 8.03 15.08
C ALA A 44 4.83 8.15 15.21
N GLU A 45 4.34 9.12 16.00
CA GLU A 45 2.91 9.40 16.15
C GLU A 45 2.30 9.80 14.80
N ALA A 46 2.93 10.75 14.10
CA ALA A 46 2.48 11.18 12.77
C ALA A 46 2.50 10.05 11.73
N VAL A 47 3.48 9.14 11.79
CA VAL A 47 3.55 7.95 10.92
C VAL A 47 2.38 7.01 11.18
N ILE A 48 2.02 6.78 12.45
CA ILE A 48 0.90 5.93 12.84
C ILE A 48 -0.43 6.60 12.49
N ASP A 49 -0.62 7.87 12.81
CA ASP A 49 -1.83 8.63 12.49
C ASP A 49 -2.10 8.59 10.98
N LYS A 50 -1.05 8.77 10.17
CA LYS A 50 -1.19 8.71 8.72
C LYS A 50 -1.58 7.32 8.23
N ALA A 51 -0.99 6.28 8.80
CA ALA A 51 -1.34 4.90 8.46
C ALA A 51 -2.80 4.58 8.81
N MET A 52 -3.27 5.05 9.98
CA MET A 52 -4.64 4.83 10.44
C MET A 52 -5.66 5.60 9.60
N GLU A 53 -5.34 6.85 9.23
CA GLU A 53 -6.16 7.67 8.34
C GLU A 53 -6.31 6.99 6.96
N GLU A 54 -5.19 6.62 6.32
CA GLU A 54 -5.22 5.96 5.00
C GLU A 54 -5.96 4.63 5.03
N ALA A 55 -5.76 3.83 6.09
CA ALA A 55 -6.49 2.58 6.27
C ALA A 55 -8.00 2.80 6.43
N ALA A 56 -8.40 3.84 7.17
CA ALA A 56 -9.80 4.18 7.37
C ALA A 56 -10.45 4.68 6.08
N VAL A 57 -9.77 5.55 5.32
CA VAL A 57 -10.24 6.02 4.01
C VAL A 57 -10.40 4.85 3.04
N TRP A 58 -9.40 3.95 2.97
CA TRP A 58 -9.48 2.78 2.12
C TRP A 58 -10.65 1.88 2.51
N LEU A 59 -10.82 1.59 3.80
CA LEU A 59 -11.93 0.78 4.28
C LEU A 59 -13.29 1.43 3.99
N HIS A 60 -13.40 2.74 4.19
CA HIS A 60 -14.63 3.47 3.90
C HIS A 60 -15.00 3.37 2.42
N LEU A 61 -14.04 3.64 1.51
CA LEU A 61 -14.27 3.52 0.06
C LEU A 61 -14.70 2.10 -0.34
N HIS A 62 -14.07 1.08 0.23
CA HIS A 62 -14.35 -0.32 -0.12
C HIS A 62 -15.56 -0.91 0.61
N SER A 63 -16.06 -0.25 1.66
CA SER A 63 -17.28 -0.67 2.37
C SER A 63 -18.57 -0.37 1.60
N PHE A 64 -18.50 0.51 0.59
CA PHE A 64 -19.63 0.91 -0.26
C PHE A 64 -19.52 0.41 -1.70
N ILE A 65 -18.51 -0.40 -2.04
CA ILE A 65 -18.42 -1.00 -3.39
C ILE A 65 -19.51 -2.07 -3.48
N PRO A 66 -20.53 -1.91 -4.36
CA PRO A 66 -21.49 -2.97 -4.63
C PRO A 66 -20.76 -4.23 -5.09
N ASP A 67 -21.28 -5.42 -4.77
CA ASP A 67 -20.68 -6.70 -5.17
C ASP A 67 -20.51 -6.87 -6.68
N ASP A 68 -21.17 -6.02 -7.47
CA ASP A 68 -20.95 -5.97 -8.91
C ASP A 68 -19.57 -5.35 -9.18
N PRO A 69 -18.62 -6.13 -9.72
CA PRO A 69 -17.40 -5.54 -10.25
C PRO A 69 -17.82 -4.46 -11.24
N PRO A 70 -17.15 -3.28 -11.29
CA PRO A 70 -17.33 -2.41 -12.43
C PRO A 70 -17.18 -3.28 -13.66
N GLU A 71 -18.13 -3.21 -14.60
CA GLU A 71 -18.04 -3.93 -15.86
C GLU A 71 -16.74 -3.46 -16.51
N ILE A 72 -15.66 -4.19 -16.26
CA ILE A 72 -14.39 -4.00 -16.93
C ILE A 72 -14.73 -4.52 -18.31
N THR A 73 -15.20 -3.63 -19.18
CA THR A 73 -14.96 -3.78 -20.60
C THR A 73 -13.45 -3.81 -20.73
N VAL A 74 -12.90 -5.02 -20.57
CA VAL A 74 -11.58 -5.36 -21.03
C VAL A 74 -11.70 -5.13 -22.53
N GLU A 75 -11.38 -3.92 -22.98
CA GLU A 75 -10.84 -3.79 -24.31
C GLU A 75 -9.73 -4.84 -24.35
N GLU A 76 -9.90 -5.87 -25.17
CA GLU A 76 -8.87 -6.81 -25.53
C GLU A 76 -7.70 -6.00 -26.08
N LYS A 77 -6.89 -5.45 -25.18
CA LYS A 77 -5.52 -5.06 -25.47
C LYS A 77 -4.84 -6.39 -25.65
N THR A 78 -4.86 -6.82 -26.91
CA THR A 78 -3.98 -7.82 -27.47
C THR A 78 -2.66 -7.73 -26.71
N SER A 79 -2.27 -8.84 -26.09
CA SER A 79 -1.06 -8.95 -25.28
C SER A 79 0.14 -8.48 -26.10
N GLN A 80 0.43 -7.18 -26.08
CA GLN A 80 1.61 -6.64 -26.70
C GLN A 80 2.73 -6.94 -25.72
N ALA A 81 3.37 -8.09 -25.96
CA ALA A 81 4.58 -8.47 -25.26
C ALA A 81 5.59 -7.33 -25.39
N TRP A 82 6.30 -7.06 -24.29
CA TRP A 82 7.29 -6.00 -24.25
C TRP A 82 8.40 -6.29 -25.27
N GLU A 83 8.55 -5.44 -26.28
CA GLU A 83 9.65 -5.53 -27.25
C GLU A 83 10.82 -4.65 -26.80
N LYS A 84 12.03 -5.20 -26.88
CA LYS A 84 13.26 -4.45 -26.66
C LYS A 84 13.32 -3.30 -27.69
N PRO A 85 13.63 -2.06 -27.28
CA PRO A 85 13.78 -0.95 -28.21
C PRO A 85 14.82 -1.26 -29.30
N PRO A 86 14.60 -0.83 -30.55
CA PRO A 86 15.49 -1.15 -31.66
C PRO A 86 16.91 -0.65 -31.39
N LEU A 87 17.89 -1.52 -31.63
CA LEU A 87 19.31 -1.17 -31.59
C LEU A 87 19.65 -0.40 -32.86
N GLY A 88 19.74 0.93 -32.76
CA GLY A 88 20.23 1.76 -33.86
C GLY A 88 19.90 3.25 -33.72
N TYR A 89 20.68 3.96 -32.92
CA TYR A 89 21.02 5.36 -33.19
C TYR A 89 22.54 5.44 -33.26
N PHE A 90 23.07 5.21 -34.47
CA PHE A 90 24.39 5.67 -34.89
C PHE A 90 24.21 6.36 -36.23
#